data_AF-A0A968YSA0-F1
#
_entry.id   AF-A0A968YSA0-F1
#
_cell.length_a   1.000
_cell.length_b   1.000
_cell.length_c   1.000
_cell.angle_alpha   90.00
_cell.angle_beta   90.00
_cell.angle_gamma   90.00
#
_symmetry.space_group_name_H-M   'P 1'
#
loop_
_entity.id
_entity.type
_entity.pdbx_description
1 polymer ?
#
loop_
_entity_poly.entity_id
_entity_poly.type
_entity_poly.pdbx_seq_one_letter_code
_entity_poly.pdbx_strand_id
1 'polypeptide(L)'
;MSRLAKRYLLLTWILLLPPSIAPAAAHNIKVSSDVAATFHIEPNHNPKAGEPSQAWFALTHKGGTIIPLTQCDCKLAVRAEPHQKEKTPLLEPALKPLSTEQYQGIPSADIIFPKSGEYALEIRGRPKAGAKFQPFKLSYTVTAVAGRSWNSQPSIDRDRQAVQKSKKSGNAPNPSSFFLAIPIAILFGLGALGVLQYLRKSK
;
A
#
# COMPACT_ATOMS: atom_id res chain seq x y z
N MET A 1 -54.07 22.54 8.07
CA MET A 1 -52.75 22.65 8.74
C MET A 1 -51.76 23.29 7.77
N SER A 2 -51.22 24.46 8.11
CA SER A 2 -50.45 25.29 7.17
C SER A 2 -49.17 24.58 6.71
N ARG A 3 -48.82 24.74 5.43
CA ARG A 3 -47.61 24.12 4.83
C ARG A 3 -46.31 24.52 5.55
N LEU A 4 -46.33 25.59 6.35
CA LEU A 4 -45.21 26.02 7.20
C LEU A 4 -44.95 25.09 8.40
N ALA A 5 -45.99 24.58 9.06
CA ALA A 5 -45.82 23.72 10.24
C ALA A 5 -45.16 22.38 9.88
N LYS A 6 -45.43 21.87 8.67
CA LYS A 6 -44.83 20.63 8.15
C LYS A 6 -43.34 20.79 7.79
N ARG A 7 -42.91 22.01 7.44
CA ARG A 7 -41.49 22.32 7.14
C ARG A 7 -40.64 22.44 8.40
N TYR A 8 -41.18 23.02 9.47
CA TYR A 8 -40.48 23.13 10.76
C TYR A 8 -40.31 21.75 11.44
N LEU A 9 -41.29 20.85 11.33
CA LEU A 9 -41.21 19.51 11.90
C LEU A 9 -40.14 18.63 11.23
N LEU A 10 -39.86 18.84 9.94
CA LEU A 10 -38.83 18.10 9.20
C LEU A 10 -37.41 18.59 9.50
N LEU A 11 -37.23 19.89 9.76
CA LEU A 11 -35.91 20.47 10.07
C LEU A 11 -35.42 20.10 11.48
N THR A 12 -36.32 19.92 12.45
CA THR A 12 -35.96 19.47 13.81
C THR A 12 -35.49 18.02 13.87
N TRP A 13 -35.92 17.17 12.92
CA TRP A 13 -35.51 15.76 12.92
C TRP A 13 -34.06 15.58 12.43
N ILE A 14 -33.60 16.42 11.50
CA ILE A 14 -32.24 16.32 10.93
C ILE A 14 -31.16 16.77 11.94
N LEU A 15 -31.49 17.68 12.87
CA LEU A 15 -30.55 18.13 13.90
C LEU A 15 -30.37 17.16 15.09
N LEU A 16 -31.20 16.12 15.21
CA LEU A 16 -31.14 15.16 16.32
C LEU A 16 -30.40 13.86 16.00
N LEU A 17 -29.87 13.69 14.78
CA LEU A 17 -29.02 12.55 14.47
C LEU A 17 -27.55 12.90 14.78
N PRO A 18 -26.94 12.33 15.83
CA PRO A 18 -25.51 12.43 16.01
C PRO A 18 -24.80 11.80 14.80
N PRO A 19 -23.82 12.48 14.19
CA PRO A 19 -23.04 11.87 13.13
C PRO A 19 -22.25 10.71 13.75
N SER A 20 -22.67 9.48 13.45
CA SER A 20 -21.94 8.26 13.77
C SER A 20 -20.69 8.19 12.89
N ILE A 21 -19.69 9.02 13.21
CA ILE A 21 -18.35 8.91 12.65
C ILE A 21 -17.70 7.72 13.36
N ALA A 22 -17.95 6.51 12.86
CA ALA A 22 -17.21 5.35 13.31
C ALA A 22 -15.72 5.63 13.07
N PRO A 23 -14.84 5.49 14.07
CA PRO A 23 -13.42 5.69 13.86
C PRO A 23 -12.96 4.65 12.84
N ALA A 24 -12.46 5.13 11.70
CA ALA A 24 -11.74 4.29 10.74
C ALA A 24 -10.41 3.90 11.39
N ALA A 25 -10.41 2.83 12.20
CA ALA A 25 -9.20 2.23 12.74
C ALA A 25 -8.48 1.48 11.61
N ALA A 26 -7.85 2.24 10.70
CA ALA A 26 -7.04 1.72 9.61
C ALA A 26 -5.67 1.18 10.07
N HIS A 27 -5.42 1.08 11.38
CA HIS A 27 -4.20 0.49 11.94
C HIS A 27 -4.59 -0.72 12.79
N ASN A 28 -4.21 -1.92 12.34
CA ASN A 28 -4.55 -3.18 13.00
C ASN A 28 -3.74 -3.31 14.30
N ILE A 29 -4.26 -2.76 15.40
CA ILE A 29 -3.70 -2.95 16.73
C ILE A 29 -4.26 -4.25 17.30
N LYS A 30 -3.39 -5.13 17.79
CA LYS A 30 -3.78 -6.30 18.58
C LYS A 30 -3.04 -6.32 19.90
N VAL A 31 -3.64 -6.94 20.92
CA VAL A 31 -3.10 -7.01 22.28
C VAL A 31 -3.03 -8.46 22.73
N SER A 32 -1.93 -8.85 23.36
CA SER A 32 -1.73 -10.14 24.00
C SER A 32 -0.96 -9.89 25.30
N SER A 33 -1.52 -10.34 26.43
CA SER A 33 -0.95 -10.08 27.76
C SER A 33 -0.83 -8.57 28.02
N ASP A 34 0.38 -8.07 28.27
CA ASP A 34 0.69 -6.65 28.46
C ASP A 34 1.43 -6.03 27.26
N VAL A 35 1.37 -6.69 26.09
CA VAL A 35 1.98 -6.23 24.83
C VAL A 35 0.90 -5.91 23.80
N ALA A 36 0.94 -4.70 23.27
CA ALA A 36 0.18 -4.29 22.10
C ALA A 36 1.11 -4.21 20.88
N ALA A 37 0.60 -4.56 19.71
CA ALA A 37 1.32 -4.39 18.45
C ALA A 37 0.46 -3.67 17.43
N THR A 38 0.99 -2.58 16.88
CA THR A 38 0.50 -1.99 15.63
C THR A 38 1.22 -2.66 14.48
N PHE A 39 0.46 -3.23 13.54
CA PHE A 39 1.00 -3.92 12.37
C PHE A 39 0.83 -3.08 11.11
N HIS A 40 1.84 -3.13 10.25
CA HIS A 40 1.81 -2.57 8.91
C HIS A 40 2.60 -3.46 7.95
N ILE A 41 2.21 -3.44 6.68
CA ILE A 41 2.95 -4.11 5.61
C ILE A 41 2.98 -3.27 4.35
N GLU A 42 4.17 -3.12 3.79
CA GLU A 42 4.41 -2.40 2.55
C GLU A 42 4.44 -3.35 1.35
N PRO A 43 4.05 -2.87 0.14
CA PRO A 43 3.51 -1.55 -0.13
C PRO A 43 2.00 -1.44 0.18
N ASN A 44 1.59 -0.36 0.85
CA ASN A 44 0.18 0.05 1.02
C ASN A 44 -0.78 -1.03 1.52
N HIS A 45 -0.34 -1.91 2.43
CA HIS A 45 -1.11 -3.06 2.93
C HIS A 45 -1.58 -4.04 1.83
N ASN A 46 -0.96 -4.00 0.65
CA ASN A 46 -1.33 -4.81 -0.51
C ASN A 46 -0.09 -5.50 -1.09
N PRO A 47 0.48 -6.46 -0.34
CA PRO A 47 1.65 -7.20 -0.80
C PRO A 47 1.32 -8.00 -2.06
N LYS A 48 2.34 -8.24 -2.88
CA LYS A 48 2.21 -8.98 -4.13
C LYS A 48 3.05 -10.24 -4.08
N ALA A 49 2.47 -11.33 -4.57
CA ALA A 49 3.17 -12.61 -4.68
C ALA A 49 4.40 -12.49 -5.58
N GLY A 50 5.53 -13.01 -5.14
CA GLY A 50 6.80 -12.95 -5.86
C GLY A 50 7.52 -11.59 -5.78
N GLU A 51 6.93 -10.58 -5.13
CA GLU A 51 7.56 -9.28 -4.90
C GLU A 51 7.89 -9.10 -3.40
N PRO A 52 9.00 -8.42 -3.05
CA PRO A 52 9.35 -8.17 -1.65
C PRO A 52 8.32 -7.23 -1.00
N SER A 53 7.92 -7.57 0.21
CA SER A 53 7.01 -6.80 1.05
C SER A 53 7.65 -6.61 2.43
N GLN A 54 7.67 -5.38 2.96
CA GLN A 54 8.24 -5.13 4.30
C GLN A 54 7.12 -5.10 5.33
N ALA A 55 7.13 -6.06 6.26
CA ALA A 55 6.23 -6.08 7.40
C ALA A 55 6.94 -5.51 8.63
N TRP A 56 6.26 -4.69 9.42
CA TRP A 56 6.77 -4.23 10.71
C TRP A 56 5.70 -4.25 11.79
N PHE A 57 6.16 -4.42 13.04
CA PHE A 57 5.34 -4.60 14.23
C PHE A 57 5.80 -3.62 15.29
N ALA A 58 5.08 -2.50 15.45
CA ALA A 58 5.36 -1.57 16.52
C ALA A 58 4.82 -2.13 17.85
N LEU A 59 5.71 -2.81 18.57
CA LEU A 59 5.42 -3.41 19.87
C LEU A 59 5.49 -2.35 20.96
N THR A 60 4.49 -2.33 21.83
CA THR A 60 4.45 -1.48 23.02
C THR A 60 4.06 -2.29 24.25
N HIS A 61 4.69 -2.00 25.38
CA HIS A 61 4.29 -2.50 26.69
C HIS A 61 3.13 -1.66 27.24
N LYS A 62 2.42 -2.20 28.22
CA LYS A 62 1.39 -1.47 28.97
C LYS A 62 1.92 -0.09 29.40
N GLY A 63 1.19 0.96 29.05
CA GLY A 63 1.64 2.35 29.25
C GLY A 63 2.23 3.02 28.00
N GLY A 64 2.34 2.28 26.88
CA GLY A 64 2.73 2.83 25.58
C GLY A 64 4.23 2.82 25.31
N THR A 65 5.05 2.30 26.22
CA THR A 65 6.51 2.23 26.05
C THR A 65 6.87 1.27 24.91
N ILE A 66 7.65 1.72 23.94
CA ILE A 66 8.10 0.90 22.81
C ILE A 66 8.97 -0.26 23.30
N ILE A 67 8.73 -1.45 22.74
CA ILE A 67 9.56 -2.64 22.92
C ILE A 67 10.42 -2.80 21.65
N PRO A 68 11.71 -2.39 21.66
CA PRO A 68 12.58 -2.58 20.51
C PRO A 68 12.96 -4.05 20.34
N LEU A 69 13.32 -4.46 19.12
CA LEU A 69 13.76 -5.83 18.79
C LEU A 69 14.98 -6.26 19.62
N THR A 70 15.83 -5.32 20.03
CA THR A 70 16.98 -5.60 20.90
C THR A 70 16.57 -6.14 22.27
N GLN A 71 15.36 -5.81 22.76
CA GLN A 71 14.80 -6.27 24.03
C GLN A 71 13.87 -7.49 23.89
N CYS A 72 13.54 -7.90 22.67
CA CYS A 72 12.68 -9.05 22.40
C CYS A 72 13.45 -10.22 21.79
N ASP A 73 13.26 -11.42 22.33
CA ASP A 73 13.49 -12.66 21.57
C ASP A 73 12.23 -12.95 20.74
N CYS A 74 12.10 -12.20 19.66
CA CYS A 74 10.94 -12.22 18.78
C CYS A 74 11.17 -13.19 17.60
N LYS A 75 10.11 -13.86 17.16
CA LYS A 75 10.10 -14.69 15.95
C LYS A 75 8.84 -14.39 15.15
N LEU A 76 8.98 -14.42 13.82
CA LEU A 76 7.88 -14.28 12.87
C LEU A 76 7.71 -15.59 12.10
N ALA A 77 6.48 -16.06 12.01
CA ALA A 77 6.08 -17.21 11.22
C ALA A 77 4.98 -16.80 10.23
N VAL A 78 5.13 -17.18 8.96
CA VAL A 78 4.13 -16.95 7.91
C VAL A 78 3.52 -18.30 7.53
N ARG A 79 2.19 -18.39 7.56
CA ARG A 79 1.43 -19.61 7.21
C ARG A 79 0.41 -19.29 6.13
N ALA A 80 0.23 -20.18 5.15
CA ALA A 80 -0.84 -20.04 4.17
C ALA A 80 -2.20 -20.39 4.78
N GLU A 81 -3.25 -19.69 4.35
CA GLU A 81 -4.64 -19.99 4.69
C GLU A 81 -5.39 -20.64 3.49
N PRO A 82 -6.32 -21.58 3.74
CA PRO A 82 -6.60 -22.20 5.03
C PRO A 82 -5.41 -23.03 5.51
N HIS A 83 -5.21 -23.08 6.83
CA HIS A 83 -4.13 -23.85 7.45
C HIS A 83 -4.02 -25.25 6.85
N GLN A 84 -2.89 -25.54 6.20
CA GLN A 84 -2.57 -26.90 5.79
C GLN A 84 -2.36 -27.75 7.04
N LYS A 85 -2.62 -29.06 6.94
CA LYS A 85 -2.44 -29.99 8.08
C LYS A 85 -1.00 -30.01 8.63
N GLU A 86 -0.05 -29.47 7.85
CA GLU A 86 1.33 -29.30 8.27
C GLU A 86 1.46 -28.24 9.36
N LYS A 87 2.11 -28.60 10.47
CA LYS A 87 2.35 -27.70 11.60
C LYS A 87 3.47 -26.68 11.34
N THR A 88 4.20 -26.84 10.25
CA THR A 88 5.40 -26.05 9.95
C THR A 88 5.02 -24.74 9.26
N PRO A 89 5.58 -23.59 9.65
CA PRO A 89 5.41 -22.35 8.91
C PRO A 89 5.91 -22.48 7.47
N LEU A 90 5.25 -21.78 6.55
CA LEU A 90 5.69 -21.68 5.16
C LEU A 90 6.97 -20.85 5.06
N LEU A 91 7.07 -19.77 5.85
CA LEU A 91 8.26 -18.92 5.95
C LEU A 91 8.53 -18.59 7.42
N GLU A 92 9.81 -18.49 7.78
CA GLU A 92 10.27 -17.95 9.06
C GLU A 92 11.30 -16.84 8.80
N PRO A 93 10.86 -15.66 8.30
CA PRO A 93 11.77 -14.59 7.93
C PRO A 93 12.49 -14.04 9.16
N ALA A 94 13.78 -13.73 9.00
CA ALA A 94 14.57 -13.13 10.07
C ALA A 94 14.07 -11.72 10.39
N LEU A 95 13.93 -11.41 11.67
CA LEU A 95 13.56 -10.08 12.13
C LEU A 95 14.80 -9.16 12.16
N LYS A 96 14.64 -7.94 11.66
CA LYS A 96 15.62 -6.85 11.71
C LYS A 96 15.00 -5.60 12.36
N PRO A 97 15.78 -4.76 13.04
CA PRO A 97 15.26 -3.52 13.59
C PRO A 97 14.90 -2.55 12.47
N LEU A 98 13.76 -1.87 12.60
CA LEU A 98 13.34 -0.76 11.75
C LEU A 98 12.99 0.43 12.63
N SER A 99 13.30 1.62 12.14
CA SER A 99 12.84 2.88 12.71
C SER A 99 12.01 3.62 11.68
N THR A 100 10.77 3.94 12.00
CA THR A 100 9.82 4.62 11.11
C THR A 100 8.86 5.48 11.93
N GLU A 101 8.52 6.65 11.40
CA GLU A 101 7.69 7.64 12.08
C GLU A 101 8.20 7.91 13.52
N GLN A 102 7.39 7.56 14.52
CA GLN A 102 7.67 7.68 15.96
C GLN A 102 8.25 6.39 16.57
N TYR A 103 8.28 5.28 15.84
CA TYR A 103 8.72 3.98 16.33
C TYR A 103 10.21 3.75 16.08
N GLN A 104 10.93 3.30 17.11
CA GLN A 104 12.38 3.13 17.05
C GLN A 104 12.78 1.67 17.31
N GLY A 105 13.59 1.12 16.41
CA GLY A 105 14.16 -0.22 16.54
C GLY A 105 13.13 -1.35 16.65
N ILE A 106 11.94 -1.16 16.08
CA ILE A 106 10.84 -2.15 16.14
C ILE A 106 11.14 -3.37 15.26
N PRO A 107 10.59 -4.55 15.58
CA PRO A 107 10.69 -5.72 14.73
C PRO A 107 10.13 -5.48 13.33
N SER A 108 10.92 -5.84 12.30
CA SER A 108 10.51 -5.84 10.90
C SER A 108 11.09 -7.04 10.15
N ALA A 109 10.50 -7.40 9.02
CA ALA A 109 11.00 -8.44 8.14
C ALA A 109 10.65 -8.13 6.68
N ASP A 110 11.53 -8.52 5.76
CA ASP A 110 11.19 -8.60 4.34
C ASP A 110 10.59 -9.99 4.07
N ILE A 111 9.46 -10.01 3.36
CA ILE A 111 8.68 -11.21 3.07
C ILE A 111 8.43 -11.25 1.56
N ILE A 112 8.72 -12.39 0.93
CA ILE A 112 8.31 -12.67 -0.45
C ILE A 112 7.25 -13.76 -0.37
N PHE A 113 5.98 -13.39 -0.57
CA PHE A 113 4.89 -14.36 -0.60
C PHE A 113 5.00 -15.22 -1.85
N PRO A 114 5.05 -16.56 -1.76
CA PRO A 114 5.35 -17.40 -2.92
C PRO A 114 4.21 -17.45 -3.94
N LYS A 115 2.96 -17.25 -3.50
CA LYS A 115 1.76 -17.28 -4.36
C LYS A 115 0.77 -16.22 -3.89
N SER A 116 -0.20 -15.91 -4.74
CA SER A 116 -1.35 -15.10 -4.30
C SER A 116 -2.21 -15.93 -3.36
N GLY A 117 -2.74 -15.28 -2.32
CA GLY A 117 -3.58 -15.94 -1.32
C GLY A 117 -3.56 -15.24 0.02
N GLU A 118 -4.28 -15.81 0.97
CA GLU A 118 -4.29 -15.34 2.34
C GLU A 118 -3.19 -16.01 3.16
N TYR A 119 -2.60 -15.23 4.06
CA TYR A 119 -1.53 -15.66 4.94
C TYR A 119 -1.77 -15.16 6.35
N ALA A 120 -1.47 -16.02 7.34
CA ALA A 120 -1.35 -15.64 8.74
C ALA A 120 0.11 -15.29 9.05
N LEU A 121 0.36 -14.04 9.46
CA LEU A 121 1.63 -13.58 10.01
C LEU A 121 1.55 -13.63 11.53
N GLU A 122 2.17 -14.64 12.13
CA GLU A 122 2.23 -14.82 13.57
C GLU A 122 3.55 -14.29 14.12
N ILE A 123 3.49 -13.19 14.88
CA ILE A 123 4.61 -12.71 15.67
C ILE A 123 4.46 -13.21 17.11
N ARG A 124 5.54 -13.81 17.63
CA ARG A 124 5.65 -14.24 19.03
C ARG A 124 6.93 -13.71 19.63
N GLY A 125 6.91 -13.44 20.93
CA GLY A 125 8.09 -12.91 21.60
C GLY A 125 8.13 -13.22 23.08
N ARG A 126 9.35 -13.19 23.62
CA ARG A 126 9.64 -13.21 25.05
C ARG A 126 10.61 -12.09 25.39
N PRO A 127 10.56 -11.54 26.62
CA PRO A 127 11.56 -10.56 27.05
C PRO A 127 12.95 -11.20 27.08
N LYS A 128 13.95 -10.46 26.58
CA LYS A 128 15.36 -10.73 26.88
C LYS A 128 15.67 -10.29 28.30
N ALA A 129 16.82 -10.72 28.83
CA ALA A 129 17.27 -10.36 30.18
C ALA A 129 17.21 -8.83 30.40
N GLY A 130 16.52 -8.40 31.46
CA GLY A 130 16.34 -6.98 31.82
C GLY A 130 15.13 -6.29 31.19
N ALA A 131 14.51 -6.85 30.15
CA ALA A 131 13.27 -6.32 29.59
C ALA A 131 12.05 -6.75 30.42
N LYS A 132 11.03 -5.89 30.49
CA LYS A 132 9.85 -6.09 31.33
C LYS A 132 8.57 -6.08 30.49
N PHE A 133 8.20 -7.25 29.97
CA PHE A 133 6.90 -7.52 29.35
C PHE A 133 6.64 -9.05 29.37
N GLN A 134 5.39 -9.47 29.28
CA GLN A 134 5.01 -10.88 29.26
C GLN A 134 5.22 -11.51 27.88
N PRO A 135 5.50 -12.83 27.79
CA PRO A 135 5.41 -13.55 26.53
C PRO A 135 4.09 -13.28 25.80
N PHE A 136 4.17 -13.12 24.48
CA PHE A 136 3.02 -12.79 23.67
C PHE A 136 2.99 -13.57 22.36
N LYS A 137 1.79 -13.66 21.77
CA LYS A 137 1.57 -14.19 20.42
C LYS A 137 0.43 -13.43 19.75
N LEU A 138 0.70 -12.86 18.60
CA LEU A 138 -0.26 -12.08 17.81
C LEU A 138 -0.25 -12.59 16.38
N SER A 139 -1.41 -12.67 15.74
CA SER A 139 -1.55 -13.14 14.35
C SER A 139 -2.30 -12.12 13.51
N TYR A 140 -1.83 -11.84 12.31
CA TYR A 140 -2.45 -10.91 11.36
C TYR A 140 -2.71 -11.62 10.04
N THR A 141 -3.93 -11.46 9.51
CA THR A 141 -4.27 -11.97 8.18
C THR A 141 -3.85 -10.94 7.15
N VAL A 142 -3.13 -11.40 6.14
CA VAL A 142 -2.63 -10.60 5.02
C VAL A 142 -2.98 -11.30 3.72
N THR A 143 -3.56 -10.57 2.79
CA THR A 143 -3.86 -11.09 1.44
C THR A 143 -2.79 -10.61 0.48
N ALA A 144 -2.01 -11.54 -0.07
CA ALA A 144 -1.09 -11.26 -1.17
C ALA A 144 -1.81 -11.40 -2.50
N VAL A 145 -1.83 -10.35 -3.31
CA VAL A 145 -2.42 -10.39 -4.65
C VAL A 145 -1.43 -10.94 -5.67
N ALA A 146 -1.88 -11.26 -6.88
CA ALA A 146 -0.99 -11.70 -7.95
C ALA A 146 0.06 -10.60 -8.24
N GLY A 147 1.35 -10.95 -8.10
CA GLY A 147 2.43 -10.09 -8.55
C GLY A 147 2.64 -10.17 -10.04
N ARG A 148 3.50 -9.30 -10.58
CA ARG A 148 3.85 -9.36 -12.00
C ARG A 148 4.60 -10.66 -12.26
N SER A 149 4.10 -11.49 -13.18
CA SER A 149 4.91 -12.62 -13.67
C SER A 149 6.22 -12.07 -14.22
N TRP A 150 7.34 -12.67 -13.84
CA TRP A 150 8.68 -12.32 -14.35
C TRP A 150 8.85 -12.57 -15.87
N ASN A 151 7.76 -12.90 -16.58
CA ASN A 151 7.66 -13.00 -18.04
C ASN A 151 7.11 -11.74 -18.72
N SER A 152 6.86 -10.66 -17.98
CA SER A 152 6.39 -9.38 -18.54
C SER A 152 7.29 -8.24 -18.07
N GLN A 153 8.58 -8.36 -18.38
CA GLN A 153 9.45 -7.20 -18.53
C GLN A 153 9.01 -6.46 -19.80
N PRO A 154 8.78 -5.13 -19.77
CA PRO A 154 8.66 -4.36 -21.00
C PRO A 154 9.97 -4.54 -21.77
N SER A 155 9.89 -5.07 -22.98
CA SER A 155 11.06 -5.26 -23.84
C SER A 155 11.70 -3.91 -24.18
N ILE A 156 12.62 -3.43 -23.33
CA ILE A 156 13.68 -2.47 -23.68
C ILE A 156 14.68 -3.24 -24.57
N ASP A 157 14.20 -3.75 -25.69
CA ASP A 157 15.03 -4.42 -26.71
C ASP A 157 14.35 -4.45 -28.08
N ARG A 158 13.11 -3.95 -28.19
CA ARG A 158 12.41 -3.81 -29.47
C ARG A 158 12.94 -2.66 -30.32
N ASP A 159 13.72 -1.75 -29.74
CA ASP A 159 14.30 -0.60 -30.45
C ASP A 159 15.67 -0.91 -31.10
N ARG A 160 16.40 -1.95 -30.64
CA ARG A 160 17.67 -2.36 -31.27
C ARG A 160 17.50 -3.23 -32.51
N GLN A 161 16.38 -3.92 -32.67
CA GLN A 161 16.11 -4.73 -33.86
C GLN A 161 15.54 -3.94 -35.05
N ALA A 162 15.05 -2.71 -34.83
CA ALA A 162 14.66 -1.81 -35.92
C ALA A 162 15.86 -1.15 -36.62
N VAL A 163 17.02 -1.05 -35.95
CA VAL A 163 18.22 -0.39 -36.51
C VAL A 163 19.05 -1.32 -37.42
N GLN A 164 18.94 -2.64 -37.27
CA GLN A 164 19.73 -3.58 -38.07
C GLN A 164 19.08 -4.02 -39.40
N LYS A 165 17.81 -3.68 -39.66
CA LYS A 165 17.12 -4.02 -40.91
C LYS A 165 17.20 -2.92 -41.99
N SER A 166 18.09 -1.94 -41.85
CA SER A 166 18.30 -0.85 -42.83
C SER A 166 19.76 -0.72 -43.32
N LYS A 167 20.50 -1.84 -43.41
CA LYS A 167 21.83 -1.87 -44.03
C LYS A 167 21.97 -3.03 -45.02
N LYS A 168 21.10 -3.08 -46.01
CA LYS A 168 21.38 -3.78 -47.29
C LYS A 168 20.55 -3.14 -48.41
N SER A 169 21.23 -2.82 -49.51
CA SER A 169 20.73 -2.11 -50.71
C SER A 169 20.68 -0.59 -50.57
N GLY A 170 21.32 0.26 -51.39
CA GLY A 170 22.23 0.09 -52.52
C GLY A 170 22.83 1.46 -52.88
N ASN A 171 23.90 1.45 -53.68
CA ASN A 171 24.53 2.68 -54.19
C ASN A 171 23.56 3.50 -55.06
N ALA A 172 23.74 4.83 -54.99
CA ALA A 172 23.05 6.01 -55.55
C ALA A 172 22.74 6.00 -57.08
N PRO A 173 22.12 7.06 -57.71
CA PRO A 173 21.72 8.39 -57.21
C PRO A 173 20.33 8.95 -57.65
N ASN A 174 19.97 10.11 -57.04
CA ASN A 174 18.97 11.18 -57.33
C ASN A 174 18.70 11.46 -58.84
N PRO A 175 17.64 12.19 -59.32
CA PRO A 175 16.88 13.24 -58.61
C PRO A 175 15.36 13.38 -58.90
N SER A 176 14.62 14.02 -57.99
CA SER A 176 13.70 15.13 -58.32
C SER A 176 12.93 15.63 -57.10
N SER A 177 12.99 16.94 -56.95
CA SER A 177 12.32 17.79 -55.99
C SER A 177 10.82 17.90 -56.25
N PHE A 178 9.99 17.70 -55.22
CA PHE A 178 8.74 18.44 -55.03
C PHE A 178 8.49 18.59 -53.52
N PHE A 179 8.84 19.76 -53.00
CA PHE A 179 8.41 20.21 -51.68
C PHE A 179 6.98 20.75 -51.80
N LEU A 180 6.03 20.14 -51.10
CA LEU A 180 4.78 20.82 -50.73
C LEU A 180 4.74 20.92 -49.21
N ALA A 181 5.14 22.10 -48.73
CA ALA A 181 4.79 22.57 -47.40
C ALA A 181 3.28 22.86 -47.38
N ILE A 182 2.56 22.30 -46.40
CA ILE A 182 1.20 22.74 -46.09
C ILE A 182 1.21 23.28 -44.65
N PRO A 183 0.72 24.51 -44.42
CA PRO A 183 0.81 25.18 -43.13
C PRO A 183 -0.26 24.73 -42.12
N ILE A 184 0.12 24.93 -40.86
CA ILE A 184 -0.64 24.79 -39.61
C ILE A 184 -1.92 25.64 -39.63
N ALA A 185 -3.05 25.11 -39.15
CA ALA A 185 -4.07 25.93 -38.49
C ALA A 185 -5.12 25.11 -37.68
N ILE A 186 -5.35 25.57 -36.44
CA ILE A 186 -6.60 25.57 -35.63
C ILE A 186 -7.05 24.27 -34.92
N LEU A 187 -6.90 24.25 -33.58
CA LEU A 187 -8.03 24.14 -32.61
C LEU A 187 -7.51 24.11 -31.15
N PHE A 188 -7.05 25.25 -30.64
CA PHE A 188 -7.09 25.57 -29.21
C PHE A 188 -8.17 26.63 -29.01
N GLY A 189 -9.37 26.19 -28.65
CA GLY A 189 -10.48 27.07 -28.33
C GLY A 189 -11.43 26.35 -27.39
N LEU A 190 -11.68 26.98 -26.23
CA LEU A 190 -12.65 26.68 -25.16
C LEU A 190 -12.01 26.40 -23.79
N GLY A 191 -11.28 27.39 -23.27
CA GLY A 191 -10.85 27.42 -21.86
C GLY A 191 -10.87 28.81 -21.22
N ALA A 192 -11.38 29.84 -21.90
CA ALA A 192 -11.26 31.23 -21.45
C ALA A 192 -12.59 31.90 -21.03
N LEU A 193 -13.74 31.23 -21.14
CA LEU A 193 -15.05 31.80 -20.76
C LEU A 193 -15.53 31.43 -19.34
N GLY A 194 -14.90 30.47 -18.67
CA GLY A 194 -15.29 30.05 -17.32
C GLY A 194 -14.77 30.96 -16.19
N VAL A 195 -13.66 31.66 -16.41
CA VAL A 195 -12.97 32.42 -15.34
C VAL A 195 -13.63 33.79 -15.08
N LEU A 196 -14.33 34.37 -16.07
CA LEU A 196 -14.94 35.69 -15.91
C LEU A 196 -16.29 35.68 -15.16
N GLN A 197 -16.99 34.54 -15.08
CA GLN A 197 -18.24 34.44 -14.30
C GLN A 197 -18.02 34.21 -12.80
N TYR A 198 -16.88 33.64 -12.40
CA TYR A 198 -16.58 33.36 -10.99
C TYR A 198 -16.28 34.64 -10.19
N LEU A 199 -15.69 35.66 -10.81
CA LEU A 199 -15.31 36.90 -10.11
C LEU A 199 -16.45 37.91 -9.93
N ARG A 200 -17.64 37.67 -10.49
CA ARG A 200 -18.80 38.56 -10.34
C ARG A 200 -19.75 38.16 -9.19
N LYS A 201 -19.54 37.00 -8.56
CA LYS A 201 -20.39 36.50 -7.46
C LYS A 201 -19.78 36.69 -6.06
N SER A 202 -18.62 37.34 -5.97
CA SER A 202 -17.89 37.59 -4.71
C SER A 202 -17.91 39.08 -4.28
N LYS A 203 -19.01 39.78 -4.55
CA LYS A 203 -19.35 41.05 -3.89
C LYS A 203 -20.78 41.01 -3.40
#